data_AF-A0A933ANF8-F1
#
_entry.id   AF-A0A933ANF8-F1
#
_cell.length_a   1.000
_cell.length_b   1.000
_cell.length_c   1.000
_cell.angle_alpha   90.00
_cell.angle_beta   90.00
_cell.angle_gamma   90.00
#
_symmetry.space_group_name_H-M   'P 1'
#
loop_
_entity.id
_entity.type
_entity.pdbx_description
1 polymer ?
#
loop_
_entity_poly.entity_id
_entity_poly.type
_entity_poly.pdbx_seq_one_letter_code
_entity_poly.pdbx_strand_id
1 'polypeptide(L)'
;MLSVYQALARLAATEFGDVVSGAQLVGGSPASPNKLRITLTDGSFLDVWLSADGDYAYHWEQRRQQGRLYRWDNAPHYPTINSFPAHLHDGDENTVVESDLSPAPESALRQVLVFVQRHLSPDEAGNDA
;
A
#
# COMPACT_ATOMS: atom_id res chain seq x y z
N MET A 1 14.67 -7.07 -6.85
CA MET A 1 13.58 -6.12 -6.55
C MET A 1 13.32 -5.11 -7.66
N LEU A 2 14.34 -4.52 -8.32
CA LEU A 2 14.12 -3.49 -9.36
C LEU A 2 13.07 -3.85 -10.43
N SER A 3 13.19 -5.02 -11.06
CA SER A 3 12.26 -5.46 -12.11
C SER A 3 10.82 -5.60 -11.60
N VAL A 4 10.64 -6.11 -10.39
CA VAL A 4 9.34 -6.22 -9.71
C VAL A 4 8.75 -4.83 -9.50
N TYR A 5 9.50 -3.89 -8.91
CA TYR A 5 9.02 -2.52 -8.72
C TYR A 5 8.68 -1.81 -10.03
N GLN A 6 9.43 -2.07 -11.10
CA GLN A 6 9.10 -1.52 -12.43
C GLN A 6 7.81 -2.11 -13.00
N ALA A 7 7.54 -3.40 -12.79
CA ALA A 7 6.29 -4.04 -13.19
C ALA A 7 5.10 -3.47 -12.39
N LEU A 8 5.26 -3.33 -11.07
CA LEU A 8 4.28 -2.75 -10.17
C LEU A 8 3.98 -1.28 -10.51
N ALA A 9 5.01 -0.48 -10.80
CA ALA A 9 4.82 0.91 -11.23
C ALA A 9 4.05 1.01 -12.55
N ARG A 10 4.33 0.13 -13.52
CA ARG A 10 3.56 0.07 -14.78
C ARG A 10 2.12 -0.32 -14.52
N LEU A 11 1.87 -1.37 -13.73
CA LEU A 11 0.53 -1.82 -13.34
C LEU A 11 -0.26 -0.66 -12.72
N ALA A 12 0.31 0.02 -11.72
CA ALA A 12 -0.33 1.14 -11.06
C ALA A 12 -0.71 2.26 -12.05
N ALA A 13 0.20 2.63 -12.95
CA ALA A 13 -0.06 3.66 -13.94
C ALA A 13 -1.09 3.25 -15.00
N THR A 14 -1.12 1.97 -15.40
CA THR A 14 -2.03 1.49 -16.47
C THR A 14 -3.43 1.19 -15.97
N GLU A 15 -3.56 0.64 -14.76
CA GLU A 15 -4.85 0.17 -14.23
C GLU A 15 -5.52 1.17 -13.30
N PHE A 16 -4.76 2.08 -12.68
CA PHE A 16 -5.24 3.02 -11.66
C PHE A 16 -4.82 4.48 -11.96
N GLY A 17 -4.68 4.83 -13.24
CA GLY A 17 -4.24 6.17 -13.66
C GLY A 17 -5.19 7.32 -13.29
N ASP A 18 -6.40 7.00 -12.81
CA ASP A 18 -7.37 7.96 -12.26
C ASP A 18 -7.03 8.39 -10.82
N VAL A 19 -6.31 7.56 -10.06
CA VAL A 19 -5.90 7.86 -8.67
C VAL A 19 -4.39 7.91 -8.48
N VAL A 20 -3.61 7.38 -9.43
CA VAL A 20 -2.15 7.40 -9.42
C VAL A 20 -1.65 8.58 -10.27
N SER A 21 -0.90 9.49 -9.65
CA SER A 21 -0.29 10.65 -10.32
C SER A 21 1.18 10.45 -10.69
N GLY A 22 1.86 9.46 -10.09
CA GLY A 22 3.23 9.10 -10.46
C GLY A 22 3.80 7.95 -9.64
N ALA A 23 4.96 7.45 -10.05
CA ALA A 23 5.70 6.42 -9.34
C ALA A 23 7.21 6.66 -9.41
N GLN A 24 7.93 6.38 -8.33
CA GLN A 24 9.38 6.55 -8.23
C GLN A 24 10.03 5.49 -7.35
N LEU A 25 11.27 5.12 -7.68
CA LEU A 25 12.09 4.24 -6.87
C LEU A 25 12.83 5.07 -5.82
N VAL A 26 12.80 4.65 -4.55
CA VAL A 26 13.31 5.44 -3.42
C VAL A 26 14.32 4.65 -2.60
N GLY A 27 15.43 5.32 -2.24
CA GLY A 27 16.51 4.76 -1.44
C GLY A 27 17.36 3.73 -2.17
N GLY A 28 18.43 3.26 -1.53
CA GLY A 28 19.34 2.27 -2.11
C GLY A 28 20.17 2.83 -3.26
N SER A 29 20.37 2.03 -4.31
CA SER A 29 21.05 2.42 -5.55
C SER A 29 20.10 2.34 -6.75
N PRO A 30 20.42 2.97 -7.90
CA PRO A 30 19.59 2.85 -9.11
C PRO A 30 19.33 1.41 -9.57
N ALA A 31 20.26 0.48 -9.29
CA ALA A 31 20.12 -0.94 -9.62
C ALA A 31 19.39 -1.75 -8.53
N SER A 32 19.41 -1.26 -7.29
CA SER A 32 18.84 -1.93 -6.11
C SER A 32 18.14 -0.91 -5.22
N PRO A 33 16.96 -0.41 -5.63
CA PRO A 33 16.19 0.52 -4.84
C PRO A 33 15.61 -0.18 -3.60
N ASN A 34 15.43 0.57 -2.52
CA ASN A 34 14.85 0.01 -1.29
C ASN A 34 13.34 -0.20 -1.45
N LYS A 35 12.63 0.76 -2.04
CA LYS A 35 11.16 0.72 -2.18
C LYS A 35 10.66 1.41 -3.45
N LEU A 36 9.41 1.12 -3.81
CA LEU A 36 8.61 1.87 -4.77
C LEU A 36 7.70 2.85 -4.02
N ARG A 37 7.68 4.11 -4.41
CA ARG A 37 6.69 5.09 -3.95
C ARG A 37 5.74 5.41 -5.10
N ILE A 38 4.44 5.27 -4.87
CA ILE A 38 3.36 5.67 -5.75
C ILE A 38 2.74 6.93 -5.17
N THR A 39 2.76 8.03 -5.91
CA THR A 39 2.10 9.28 -5.54
C THR A 39 0.66 9.23 -6.02
N LEU A 40 -0.27 9.64 -5.16
CA LEU A 40 -1.70 9.64 -5.43
C LEU A 40 -2.18 11.04 -5.84
N THR A 41 -3.37 11.14 -6.42
CA THR A 41 -3.92 12.40 -6.95
C THR A 41 -4.27 13.44 -5.89
N ASP A 42 -4.52 13.01 -4.64
CA ASP A 42 -4.74 13.88 -3.48
C ASP A 42 -3.43 14.36 -2.81
N GLY A 43 -2.27 13.94 -3.34
CA GLY A 43 -0.95 14.25 -2.81
C GLY A 43 -0.50 13.37 -1.63
N SER A 44 -1.30 12.37 -1.22
CA SER A 44 -0.84 11.28 -0.37
C SER A 44 0.05 10.30 -1.17
N PHE A 45 0.65 9.30 -0.51
CA PHE A 45 1.49 8.32 -1.20
C PHE A 45 1.43 6.92 -0.60
N LEU A 46 1.59 5.92 -1.47
CA LEU A 46 1.76 4.52 -1.11
C LEU A 46 3.23 4.12 -1.27
N ASP A 47 3.88 3.74 -0.18
CA ASP A 47 5.20 3.10 -0.21
C ASP A 47 5.04 1.57 -0.23
N VAL A 48 5.71 0.92 -1.19
CA VAL A 48 5.77 -0.53 -1.33
C VAL A 48 7.21 -0.98 -1.11
N TRP A 49 7.41 -1.75 -0.05
CA TRP A 49 8.68 -2.40 0.28
C TRP A 49 8.50 -3.92 0.22
N LEU A 50 9.42 -4.61 -0.44
CA LEU A 50 9.42 -6.06 -0.61
C LEU A 50 10.83 -6.62 -0.36
N SER A 51 10.93 -7.74 0.35
CA SER A 51 12.16 -8.49 0.53
C SER A 51 12.21 -9.73 -0.38
N ALA A 52 13.39 -10.33 -0.53
CA ALA A 52 13.52 -11.59 -1.27
C ALA A 52 12.96 -12.79 -0.50
N ASP A 53 12.87 -12.66 0.83
CA ASP A 53 12.42 -13.71 1.75
C ASP A 53 10.89 -13.68 1.97
N GLY A 54 10.19 -12.75 1.32
CA GLY A 54 8.73 -12.63 1.37
C GLY A 54 8.21 -11.63 2.39
N ASP A 55 9.07 -10.87 3.05
CA ASP A 55 8.64 -9.73 3.88
C ASP A 55 8.10 -8.62 2.99
N TYR A 56 7.07 -7.94 3.45
CA TYR A 56 6.46 -6.85 2.71
C TYR A 56 5.92 -5.75 3.63
N ALA A 57 5.81 -4.55 3.07
CA ALA A 57 5.01 -3.48 3.62
C ALA A 57 4.39 -2.64 2.49
N TYR A 58 3.08 -2.49 2.53
CA TYR A 58 2.31 -1.56 1.69
C TYR A 58 1.77 -0.47 2.61
N HIS A 59 2.47 0.67 2.69
CA HIS A 59 2.15 1.77 3.59
C HIS A 59 1.55 2.93 2.81
N TRP A 60 0.25 3.13 2.93
CA TRP A 60 -0.43 4.33 2.48
C TRP A 60 -0.35 5.42 3.56
N GLU A 61 0.48 6.42 3.31
CA GLU A 61 0.68 7.56 4.19
C GLU A 61 -0.22 8.72 3.74
N GLN A 62 -1.22 9.02 4.55
CA GLN A 62 -2.16 10.11 4.29
C GLN A 62 -2.43 10.96 5.54
N ARG A 63 -1.56 10.94 6.55
CA ARG A 63 -1.78 11.70 7.79
C ARG A 63 -1.87 13.20 7.53
N ARG A 64 -1.17 13.69 6.49
CA ARG A 64 -1.25 15.10 6.09
C ARG A 64 -2.58 15.48 5.46
N GLN A 65 -3.27 14.53 4.82
CA GLN A 65 -4.53 14.74 4.12
C GLN A 65 -5.71 14.53 5.07
N GLN A 66 -5.74 13.41 5.78
CA GLN A 66 -6.90 12.96 6.55
C GLN A 66 -6.57 12.53 8.00
N GLY A 67 -5.31 12.69 8.45
CA GLY A 67 -4.90 12.23 9.77
C GLY A 67 -4.81 10.70 9.91
N ARG A 68 -4.85 9.95 8.81
CA ARG A 68 -4.88 8.48 8.78
C ARG A 68 -3.63 7.87 8.14
N LEU A 69 -3.39 6.60 8.43
CA LEU A 69 -2.49 5.75 7.65
C LEU A 69 -3.16 4.41 7.41
N TYR A 70 -2.74 3.71 6.37
CA TYR A 70 -3.07 2.30 6.22
C TYR A 70 -1.79 1.53 5.92
N ARG A 71 -1.53 0.44 6.64
CA ARG A 71 -0.34 -0.37 6.37
C ARG A 71 -0.63 -1.85 6.44
N TRP A 72 -0.46 -2.53 5.32
CA TRP A 72 -0.40 -3.98 5.27
C TRP A 72 1.06 -4.41 5.37
N ASP A 73 1.41 -5.17 6.40
CA ASP A 73 2.72 -5.78 6.51
C ASP A 73 2.64 -7.15 7.19
N ASN A 74 3.77 -7.86 7.19
CA ASN A 74 3.89 -9.18 7.79
C ASN A 74 4.99 -9.25 8.85
N ALA A 75 5.30 -8.13 9.53
CA ALA A 75 6.18 -8.17 10.67
C ALA A 75 5.54 -9.04 11.80
N PRO A 76 6.29 -9.94 12.47
CA PRO A 76 5.73 -10.96 13.34
C PRO A 76 5.36 -10.42 14.73
N HIS A 77 4.55 -9.36 14.78
CA HIS A 77 4.18 -8.65 16.02
C HIS A 77 2.88 -9.13 16.67
N TYR A 78 1.93 -9.67 15.89
CA TYR A 78 0.55 -9.94 16.35
C TYR A 78 0.16 -11.43 16.23
N PRO A 79 0.77 -12.32 17.03
CA PRO A 79 0.60 -13.78 16.90
C PRO A 79 -0.81 -14.31 17.14
N THR A 80 -1.72 -13.48 17.68
CA THR A 80 -3.11 -13.87 17.99
C THR A 80 -4.10 -13.60 16.86
N ILE A 81 -3.68 -12.91 15.79
CA ILE A 81 -4.53 -12.63 14.63
C ILE A 81 -4.54 -13.84 13.71
N ASN A 82 -5.71 -14.20 13.12
CA ASN A 82 -5.81 -15.42 12.31
C ASN A 82 -4.94 -15.38 11.04
N SER A 83 -4.73 -14.19 10.48
CA SER A 83 -3.86 -13.98 9.32
C SER A 83 -2.37 -13.88 9.65
N PHE A 84 -1.96 -14.11 10.91
CA PHE A 84 -0.55 -13.99 11.31
C PHE A 84 0.42 -14.73 10.36
N PRO A 85 1.51 -14.10 9.91
CA PRO A 85 2.02 -12.79 10.37
C PRO A 85 1.40 -11.57 9.67
N ALA A 86 0.62 -11.76 8.62
CA ALA A 86 -0.01 -10.69 7.89
C ALA A 86 -1.06 -9.96 8.75
N HIS A 87 -1.02 -8.63 8.71
CA HIS A 87 -1.99 -7.78 9.39
C HIS A 87 -2.13 -6.44 8.66
N LEU A 88 -3.20 -5.72 8.99
CA LEU A 88 -3.45 -4.37 8.52
C LEU A 88 -3.52 -3.42 9.73
N HIS A 89 -2.73 -2.35 9.70
CA HIS A 89 -2.96 -1.14 10.48
C HIS A 89 -4.03 -0.29 9.79
N ASP A 90 -5.24 -0.25 10.33
CA ASP A 90 -6.44 0.31 9.70
C ASP A 90 -6.74 1.73 10.21
N GLY A 91 -6.39 2.74 9.43
CA GLY A 91 -6.61 4.15 9.75
C GLY A 91 -5.69 4.74 10.84
N ASP A 92 -5.26 3.92 11.80
CA ASP A 92 -4.35 4.24 12.89
C ASP A 92 -3.29 3.16 13.09
N GLU A 93 -2.12 3.54 13.60
CA GLU A 93 -1.01 2.62 13.87
C GLU A 93 -1.38 1.52 14.89
N ASN A 94 -2.31 1.79 15.81
CA ASN A 94 -2.68 0.86 16.87
C ASN A 94 -3.95 0.05 16.56
N THR A 95 -4.65 0.36 15.47
CA THR A 95 -5.85 -0.38 15.06
C THR A 95 -5.42 -1.51 14.13
N VAL A 96 -5.23 -2.70 14.69
CA VAL A 96 -4.67 -3.84 13.97
C VAL A 96 -5.75 -4.89 13.71
N VAL A 97 -5.94 -5.23 12.43
CA VAL A 97 -6.95 -6.19 11.97
C VAL A 97 -6.34 -7.25 11.05
N GLU A 98 -7.13 -8.28 10.75
CA GLU A 98 -6.77 -9.33 9.80
C GLU A 98 -6.51 -8.77 8.40
N SER A 99 -5.59 -9.40 7.68
CA SER A 99 -5.25 -9.03 6.31
C SER A 99 -5.52 -10.17 5.35
N ASP A 100 -6.40 -9.93 4.38
CA ASP A 100 -6.65 -10.83 3.24
C ASP A 100 -5.80 -10.49 2.01
N LEU A 101 -4.69 -9.77 2.22
CA LEU A 101 -3.79 -9.38 1.15
C LEU A 101 -3.14 -10.61 0.50
N SER A 102 -3.21 -10.68 -0.82
CA SER A 102 -2.59 -11.74 -1.60
C SER A 102 -1.07 -11.76 -1.41
N PRO A 103 -0.41 -12.93 -1.34
CA PRO A 103 1.05 -13.01 -1.29
C PRO A 103 1.73 -12.63 -2.61
N ALA A 104 1.00 -12.65 -3.73
CA ALA A 104 1.53 -12.22 -5.04
C ALA A 104 1.57 -10.69 -5.13
N PRO A 105 2.74 -10.04 -5.38
CA PRO A 105 2.88 -8.59 -5.29
C PRO A 105 1.97 -7.77 -6.22
N GLU A 106 1.70 -8.27 -7.42
CA GLU A 106 0.82 -7.61 -8.39
C GLU A 106 -0.65 -7.62 -7.93
N SER A 107 -1.11 -8.77 -7.42
CA SER A 107 -2.47 -8.93 -6.90
C SER A 107 -2.64 -8.14 -5.59
N ALA A 108 -1.63 -8.16 -4.71
CA ALA A 108 -1.58 -7.34 -3.51
C ALA A 108 -1.69 -5.84 -3.85
N LEU A 109 -0.90 -5.37 -4.80
CA LEU A 109 -0.93 -3.97 -5.21
C LEU A 109 -2.30 -3.58 -5.77
N ARG A 110 -2.95 -4.44 -6.57
CA ARG A 110 -4.32 -4.20 -7.04
C ARG A 110 -5.30 -4.08 -5.88
N GLN A 111 -5.25 -4.98 -4.90
CA GLN A 111 -6.13 -4.91 -3.74
C GLN A 111 -5.94 -3.61 -2.96
N VAL A 112 -4.69 -3.19 -2.73
CA VAL A 112 -4.37 -1.92 -2.05
C VAL A 112 -4.83 -0.71 -2.87
N LEU A 113 -4.60 -0.68 -4.18
CA LEU A 113 -5.01 0.46 -5.02
C LEU A 113 -6.53 0.54 -5.20
N VAL A 114 -7.24 -0.59 -5.25
CA VAL A 114 -8.71 -0.61 -5.18
C VAL A 114 -9.20 -0.02 -3.85
N PHE A 115 -8.56 -0.39 -2.74
CA PHE A 115 -8.87 0.20 -1.43
C PHE A 115 -8.66 1.71 -1.44
N VAL A 116 -7.51 2.19 -1.92
CA VAL A 116 -7.20 3.61 -2.06
C VAL A 116 -8.23 4.32 -2.94
N GLN A 117 -8.54 3.77 -4.11
CA GLN A 117 -9.47 4.37 -5.07
C GLN A 117 -10.86 4.59 -4.47
N ARG A 118 -11.37 3.62 -3.69
CA ARG A 118 -12.64 3.76 -2.97
C ARG A 118 -12.60 4.89 -1.95
N HIS A 119 -11.50 5.02 -1.20
CA HIS A 119 -11.34 6.05 -0.17
C HIS A 119 -11.06 7.45 -0.72
N LEU A 120 -10.59 7.56 -1.96
CA LEU A 120 -10.39 8.84 -2.66
C LEU A 120 -11.61 9.26 -3.50
N SER A 121 -12.54 8.34 -3.77
CA SER A 121 -13.74 8.65 -4.53
C SER A 121 -14.72 9.46 -3.66
N PRO A 122 -15.30 10.57 -4.17
CA PRO A 122 -16.13 11.48 -3.39
C PRO A 122 -17.48 10.93 -2.89
N ASP A 123 -17.80 9.64 -3.08
CA ASP A 123 -19.14 9.09 -2.86
C ASP A 123 -19.33 8.23 -1.59
N GLU A 124 -18.41 8.22 -0.62
CA GLU A 124 -18.67 7.63 0.71
C GLU A 124 -18.33 8.55 1.89
N ALA A 125 -18.30 9.87 1.66
CA ALA A 125 -18.31 10.86 2.73
C ALA A 125 -19.76 11.32 3.04
N GLY A 126 -20.60 10.39 3.50
CA GLY A 126 -21.89 10.75 4.10
C GLY A 126 -23.06 9.87 3.72
N ASN A 127 -23.24 8.76 4.45
CA ASN A 127 -24.58 8.32 4.84
C ASN A 127 -24.50 7.37 6.05
N ASP A 128 -24.14 7.91 7.21
CA ASP A 128 -24.62 7.39 8.49
C ASP A 128 -25.25 8.56 9.23
N ALA A 129 -26.55 8.73 8.98
CA ALA A 129 -27.48 9.53 9.77
C ALA A 129 -28.24 8.63 10.75
#